data_AF-A0A956C549-F1
#
_entry.id   AF-A0A956C549-F1
#
_cell.length_a   1.000
_cell.length_b   1.000
_cell.length_c   1.000
_cell.angle_alpha   90.00
_cell.angle_beta   90.00
_cell.angle_gamma   90.00
#
_symmetry.space_group_name_H-M   'P 1'
#
loop_
_entity.id
_entity.type
_entity.pdbx_description
1 polymer ?
#
loop_
_entity_poly.entity_id
_entity_poly.type
_entity_poly.pdbx_seq_one_letter_code
_entity_poly.pdbx_strand_id
1 'polypeptide(L)'
;MSRSLCSALAAVAIVVAASPARAEAPTPPAEHRALPAPDDQRYEAASPTPRPTWVWLGTQLIPSPEMALTGRAISPGARWQVTPLLYSFGLHRSVSRWRVLVVDPLARVSGSVELHATPEYVGGNVDRLLMRWGVRAYFPVLHRGEYLAVSLGTSTFFMGNRRHVSYDAGVYVLNGILGLEVSASPAYGPLAGVALLKVRYF
;
A
#
# COMPACT_ATOMS: atom_id res chain seq x y z
N MET A 1 12.71 9.46 -41.00
CA MET A 1 11.47 10.26 -41.09
C MET A 1 10.37 9.54 -40.31
N SER A 2 9.66 10.28 -39.44
CA SER A 2 8.31 10.03 -38.88
C SER A 2 8.04 8.73 -38.08
N ARG A 3 8.04 8.74 -36.74
CA ARG A 3 6.93 9.05 -35.79
C ARG A 3 5.68 8.15 -35.88
N SER A 4 5.38 7.44 -34.80
CA SER A 4 4.05 7.11 -34.22
C SER A 4 4.29 6.31 -32.92
N LEU A 5 4.27 6.87 -31.70
CA LEU A 5 3.11 7.31 -30.90
C LEU A 5 1.94 6.32 -30.93
N CYS A 6 1.83 5.50 -29.88
CA CYS A 6 0.55 4.94 -29.46
C CYS A 6 0.51 4.93 -27.93
N SER A 7 0.07 6.07 -27.41
CA SER A 7 -0.27 6.31 -26.01
C SER A 7 -1.58 5.58 -25.69
N ALA A 8 -1.60 4.78 -24.64
CA ALA A 8 -2.85 4.27 -24.05
C ALA A 8 -2.96 4.79 -22.62
N LEU A 9 -3.50 6.01 -22.49
CA LEU A 9 -3.96 6.59 -21.23
C LEU A 9 -5.45 6.26 -21.13
N ALA A 10 -5.80 5.32 -20.27
CA ALA A 10 -7.19 5.05 -19.92
C ALA A 10 -7.62 6.03 -18.82
N ALA A 11 -8.48 6.98 -19.16
CA ALA A 11 -9.15 7.86 -18.22
C ALA A 11 -10.39 7.15 -17.65
N VAL A 12 -10.46 7.02 -16.32
CA VAL A 12 -11.66 6.58 -15.61
C VAL A 12 -12.40 7.84 -15.15
N ALA A 13 -13.56 8.10 -15.75
CA ALA A 13 -14.49 9.13 -15.31
C ALA A 13 -15.44 8.54 -14.24
N ILE A 14 -15.43 9.10 -13.04
CA ILE A 14 -16.43 8.80 -12.01
C ILE A 14 -17.43 9.96 -11.99
N VAL A 15 -18.68 9.65 -12.34
CA VAL A 15 -19.82 10.55 -12.17
C VAL A 15 -20.21 10.55 -10.69
N VAL A 16 -20.06 11.69 -10.01
CA VAL A 16 -20.62 11.92 -8.67
C VAL A 16 -21.99 12.55 -8.86
N ALA A 17 -23.05 11.80 -8.61
CA ALA A 17 -24.40 12.34 -8.51
C ALA A 17 -24.52 13.16 -7.21
N ALA A 18 -24.66 14.48 -7.34
CA ALA A 18 -24.96 15.36 -6.23
C ALA A 18 -26.43 15.19 -5.81
N SER A 19 -26.66 14.75 -4.57
CA SER A 19 -28.00 14.71 -3.98
C SER A 19 -28.37 16.14 -3.53
N PRO A 20 -29.56 16.68 -3.87
CA PRO A 20 -29.95 18.01 -3.43
C PRO A 20 -30.21 18.00 -1.93
N ALA A 21 -29.47 18.84 -1.19
CA ALA A 21 -29.67 19.06 0.23
C ALA A 21 -31.05 19.69 0.47
N ARG A 22 -31.87 19.00 1.26
CA ARG A 22 -33.16 19.50 1.76
C ARG A 22 -32.87 20.62 2.77
N ALA A 23 -33.34 21.83 2.49
CA ALA A 23 -33.20 22.97 3.38
C ALA A 23 -33.95 22.69 4.70
N GLU A 24 -33.20 22.51 5.78
CA GLU A 24 -33.71 22.39 7.14
C GLU A 24 -33.90 23.80 7.73
N ALA A 25 -35.06 24.04 8.32
CA ALA A 25 -35.46 25.36 8.83
C ALA A 25 -34.55 25.82 9.98
N PRO A 26 -34.31 27.14 10.14
CA PRO A 26 -33.42 27.67 11.16
C PRO A 26 -34.00 27.42 12.56
N THR A 27 -33.27 26.64 13.35
CA THR A 27 -33.51 26.42 14.78
C THR A 27 -33.31 27.74 15.54
N PRO A 28 -34.15 28.09 16.52
CA PRO A 28 -33.95 29.29 17.33
C PRO A 28 -32.60 29.24 18.08
N PRO A 29 -31.97 30.40 18.35
CA PRO A 29 -30.64 30.46 18.93
C PRO A 29 -30.65 29.81 20.31
N ALA A 30 -29.97 28.67 20.42
CA ALA A 30 -29.64 28.07 21.70
C ALA A 30 -28.84 29.09 22.52
N GLU A 31 -29.33 29.40 23.72
CA GLU A 31 -28.59 30.13 24.74
C GLU A 31 -27.16 29.58 24.78
N HIS A 32 -26.18 30.47 24.61
CA HIS A 32 -24.76 30.15 24.76
C HIS A 32 -24.49 29.79 26.22
N ARG A 33 -24.83 28.54 26.59
CA ARG A 33 -24.30 27.91 27.78
C ARG A 33 -22.79 27.85 27.54
N ALA A 34 -22.05 28.71 28.22
CA ALA A 34 -20.60 28.73 28.19
C ALA A 34 -20.13 27.29 28.39
N LEU A 35 -19.57 26.70 27.33
CA LEU A 35 -18.93 25.40 27.43
C LEU A 35 -17.88 25.54 28.53
N PRO A 36 -17.81 24.59 29.48
CA PRO A 36 -16.72 24.59 30.45
C PRO A 36 -15.41 24.72 29.66
N ALA A 37 -14.54 25.61 30.10
CA ALA A 37 -13.23 25.81 29.50
C ALA A 37 -12.61 24.42 29.27
N PRO A 38 -12.08 24.12 28.07
CA PRO A 38 -11.53 22.82 27.80
C PRO A 38 -10.47 22.57 28.86
N ASP A 39 -10.75 21.61 29.74
CA ASP A 39 -9.77 21.17 30.73
C ASP A 39 -8.49 20.88 29.96
N ASP A 40 -7.37 21.40 30.46
CA ASP A 40 -6.01 21.05 30.03
C ASP A 40 -5.67 19.57 30.33
N GLN A 41 -6.67 18.70 30.29
CA GLN A 41 -6.50 17.30 29.95
C GLN A 41 -5.87 17.28 28.57
N ARG A 42 -4.54 17.30 28.59
CA ARG A 42 -3.67 16.71 27.61
C ARG A 42 -4.36 15.42 27.20
N TYR A 43 -5.08 15.46 26.09
CA TYR A 43 -5.38 14.28 25.32
C TYR A 43 -4.00 13.74 24.96
N GLU A 44 -3.39 12.97 25.86
CA GLU A 44 -2.46 11.93 25.48
C GLU A 44 -3.29 11.11 24.50
N ALA A 45 -3.14 11.45 23.23
CA ALA A 45 -3.65 10.68 22.13
C ALA A 45 -2.91 9.36 22.22
N ALA A 46 -3.36 8.49 23.12
CA ALA A 46 -2.98 7.11 23.24
C ALA A 46 -3.45 6.48 21.93
N SER A 47 -2.63 6.65 20.90
CA SER A 47 -2.87 6.02 19.62
C SER A 47 -2.80 4.53 19.91
N PRO A 48 -3.90 3.78 19.72
CA PRO A 48 -3.90 2.35 19.99
C PRO A 48 -2.81 1.75 19.12
N THR A 49 -1.73 1.31 19.75
CA THR A 49 -0.66 0.62 19.04
C THR A 49 -1.24 -0.74 18.67
N PRO A 50 -1.41 -1.06 17.37
CA PRO A 50 -2.01 -2.33 16.98
C PRO A 50 -1.18 -3.47 17.58
N ARG A 51 -1.84 -4.35 18.33
CA ARG A 51 -1.20 -5.52 18.93
C ARG A 51 -1.34 -6.71 17.99
N PRO A 52 -0.29 -7.51 17.80
CA PRO A 52 -0.40 -8.73 17.01
C PRO A 52 -1.36 -9.68 17.73
N THR A 53 -2.50 -9.97 17.10
CA THR A 53 -3.44 -11.00 17.56
C THR A 53 -3.23 -12.28 16.75
N TRP A 54 -3.74 -13.41 17.24
CA TRP A 54 -3.70 -14.67 16.48
C TRP A 54 -4.45 -14.57 15.16
N VAL A 55 -5.56 -13.83 15.14
CA VAL A 55 -6.32 -13.55 13.91
C VAL A 55 -5.45 -12.76 12.93
N TRP A 56 -4.78 -11.70 13.39
CA TRP A 56 -3.85 -10.92 12.56
C TRP A 56 -2.69 -11.77 12.03
N LEU A 57 -2.12 -12.66 12.86
CA LEU A 57 -1.05 -13.55 12.42
C LEU A 57 -1.55 -14.52 11.33
N GLY A 58 -2.78 -15.05 11.50
CA GLY A 58 -3.43 -15.89 10.49
C GLY A 58 -3.64 -15.17 9.16
N THR A 59 -4.04 -13.89 9.18
CA THR A 59 -4.19 -13.12 7.93
C THR A 59 -2.86 -12.87 7.23
N GLN A 60 -1.74 -12.79 7.95
CA GLN A 60 -0.41 -12.64 7.33
C GLN A 60 0.05 -13.90 6.57
N LEU A 61 -0.58 -15.07 6.80
CA LEU A 61 -0.27 -16.29 6.08
C LEU A 61 -0.94 -16.38 4.70
N ILE A 62 -1.93 -15.52 4.42
CA ILE A 62 -2.65 -15.49 3.15
C ILE A 62 -1.80 -14.74 2.12
N PRO A 63 -1.27 -15.42 1.07
CA PRO A 63 -0.52 -14.74 0.03
C PRO A 63 -1.44 -13.91 -0.86
N SER A 64 -0.86 -12.87 -1.47
CA SER A 64 -1.48 -12.18 -2.59
C SER A 64 -1.23 -12.96 -3.89
N PRO A 65 -2.26 -13.20 -4.72
CA PRO A 65 -2.07 -13.84 -6.02
C PRO A 65 -1.32 -12.91 -6.97
N GLU A 66 -0.40 -13.47 -7.75
CA GLU A 66 0.41 -12.72 -8.71
C GLU A 66 0.45 -13.38 -10.09
N MET A 67 0.75 -12.59 -11.11
CA MET A 67 1.02 -13.07 -12.47
C MET A 67 2.38 -12.57 -12.92
N ALA A 68 3.33 -13.49 -13.03
CA ALA A 68 4.66 -13.22 -13.53
C ALA A 68 4.70 -13.35 -15.07
N LEU A 69 5.29 -12.36 -15.74
CA LEU A 69 5.49 -12.34 -17.18
C LEU A 69 6.96 -12.60 -17.49
N THR A 70 7.21 -13.76 -18.11
CA THR A 70 8.55 -14.25 -18.44
C THR A 70 8.64 -14.43 -19.95
N GLY A 71 9.15 -13.42 -20.67
CA GLY A 71 9.12 -13.40 -22.13
C GLY A 71 7.68 -13.43 -22.68
N ARG A 72 7.24 -14.57 -23.24
CA ARG A 72 5.85 -14.80 -23.72
C ARG A 72 5.01 -15.68 -22.78
N ALA A 73 5.59 -16.17 -21.69
CA ALA A 73 4.90 -17.04 -20.74
C ALA A 73 4.29 -16.22 -19.60
N ILE A 74 3.06 -16.60 -19.21
CA ILE A 74 2.38 -16.11 -18.01
C ILE A 74 2.45 -17.22 -16.98
N SER A 75 3.01 -16.93 -15.82
CA SER A 75 3.14 -17.85 -14.70
C SER A 75 2.32 -17.37 -13.52
N PRO A 76 1.38 -18.17 -12.98
CA PRO A 76 0.70 -17.81 -11.74
C PRO A 76 1.68 -17.90 -10.58
N GLY A 77 1.49 -17.08 -9.56
CA GLY A 77 2.29 -17.11 -8.36
C GLY A 77 1.55 -16.60 -7.14
N ALA A 78 2.25 -16.65 -6.01
CA ALA A 78 1.76 -16.28 -4.70
C ALA A 78 2.85 -15.53 -3.95
N ARG A 79 2.50 -14.36 -3.41
CA ARG A 79 3.45 -13.46 -2.77
C ARG A 79 3.03 -13.13 -1.36
N TRP A 80 3.93 -13.36 -0.42
CA TRP A 80 3.80 -12.90 0.96
C TRP A 80 4.56 -11.59 1.12
N GLN A 81 4.11 -10.74 2.05
CA GLN A 81 4.85 -9.53 2.38
C GLN A 81 4.97 -9.35 3.89
N VAL A 82 6.20 -9.40 4.35
CA VAL A 82 6.59 -9.08 5.71
C VAL A 82 7.21 -7.68 5.73
N THR A 83 6.77 -6.85 6.68
CA THR A 83 7.31 -5.49 6.86
C THR A 83 8.02 -5.42 8.21
N PRO A 84 9.31 -5.75 8.28
CA PRO A 84 10.07 -5.68 9.53
C PRO A 84 10.09 -4.28 10.14
N LEU A 85 10.19 -3.23 9.32
CA LEU A 85 10.36 -1.87 9.78
C LEU A 85 9.59 -0.89 8.89
N LEU A 86 8.90 0.04 9.53
CA LEU A 86 8.23 1.15 8.85
C LEU A 86 8.48 2.45 9.61
N TYR A 87 8.83 3.49 8.86
CA TYR A 87 8.92 4.86 9.32
C TYR A 87 7.83 5.70 8.65
N SER A 88 6.93 6.30 9.43
CA SER A 88 5.86 7.16 8.96
C SER A 88 6.18 8.63 9.21
N PHE A 89 6.11 9.44 8.16
CA PHE A 89 6.27 10.89 8.24
C PHE A 89 4.93 11.65 8.11
N GLY A 90 3.85 10.94 7.78
CA GLY A 90 2.50 11.50 7.61
C GLY A 90 1.68 11.65 8.90
N LEU A 91 2.14 11.05 10.00
CA LEU A 91 1.42 11.05 11.27
C LEU A 91 1.69 12.31 12.10
N HIS A 92 0.77 12.59 13.03
CA HIS A 92 0.95 13.66 13.99
C HIS A 92 2.17 13.40 14.90
N ARG A 93 2.86 14.48 15.29
CA ARG A 93 4.09 14.43 16.09
C ARG A 93 3.92 13.81 17.48
N SER A 94 2.70 13.74 17.99
CA SER A 94 2.39 13.10 19.28
C SER A 94 2.43 11.58 19.21
N VAL A 95 2.49 10.99 18.01
CA VAL A 95 2.45 9.54 17.80
C VAL A 95 3.82 9.06 17.33
N SER A 96 4.22 7.86 17.77
CA SER A 96 5.44 7.23 17.28
C SER A 96 5.40 7.07 15.75
N ARG A 97 6.48 7.51 15.11
CA ARG A 97 6.71 7.37 13.67
C ARG A 97 7.20 5.99 13.28
N TRP A 98 7.81 5.26 14.21
CA TRP A 98 8.41 3.95 13.96
C TRP A 98 7.43 2.84 14.30
N ARG A 99 7.36 1.84 13.41
CA ARG A 99 6.59 0.61 13.58
C ARG A 99 7.47 -0.58 13.21
N VAL A 100 7.35 -1.65 13.97
CA VAL A 100 8.15 -2.88 13.82
C VAL A 100 7.20 -4.06 13.73
N LEU A 101 7.31 -4.84 12.65
CA LEU A 101 6.50 -6.02 12.30
C LEU A 101 4.99 -5.76 12.09
N VAL A 102 4.33 -5.13 13.07
CA VAL A 102 2.91 -4.80 13.02
C VAL A 102 2.75 -3.40 12.45
N VAL A 103 2.14 -3.32 11.27
CA VAL A 103 1.96 -2.07 10.54
C VAL A 103 0.50 -1.64 10.56
N ASP A 104 0.28 -0.49 11.16
CA ASP A 104 -0.96 0.27 11.06
C ASP A 104 -1.20 0.73 9.61
N PRO A 105 -2.34 0.37 8.97
CA PRO A 105 -2.64 0.78 7.61
C PRO A 105 -2.61 2.30 7.43
N LEU A 106 -3.14 3.07 8.38
CA LEU A 106 -3.21 4.53 8.31
C LEU A 106 -1.81 5.13 8.31
N ALA A 107 -0.91 4.61 9.14
CA ALA A 107 0.49 5.05 9.20
C ALA A 107 1.25 4.79 7.90
N ARG A 108 0.91 3.71 7.19
CA ARG A 108 1.54 3.34 5.93
C ARG A 108 1.10 4.29 4.81
N VAL A 109 -0.21 4.45 4.62
CA VAL A 109 -0.74 5.21 3.46
C VAL A 109 -0.63 6.72 3.64
N SER A 110 -0.54 7.23 4.87
CA SER A 110 -0.38 8.65 5.16
C SER A 110 0.98 9.26 4.78
N GLY A 111 1.94 8.45 4.36
CA GLY A 111 3.29 8.87 4.03
C GLY A 111 4.29 8.11 4.88
N SER A 112 4.93 7.11 4.27
CA SER A 112 5.86 6.24 4.97
C SER A 112 6.95 5.68 4.08
N VAL A 113 8.00 5.17 4.71
CA VAL A 113 9.03 4.35 4.10
C VAL A 113 9.10 3.05 4.87
N GLU A 114 9.01 1.93 4.17
CA GLU A 114 9.05 0.60 4.76
C GLU A 114 10.18 -0.26 4.17
N LEU A 115 10.85 -0.98 5.06
CA LEU A 115 11.69 -2.11 4.71
C LEU A 115 10.78 -3.34 4.61
N HIS A 116 10.87 -4.08 3.51
CA HIS A 116 10.04 -5.24 3.27
C HIS A 116 10.85 -6.46 2.85
N ALA A 117 10.31 -7.62 3.22
CA ALA A 117 10.80 -8.94 2.90
C ALA A 117 9.63 -9.73 2.31
N THR A 118 9.82 -10.23 1.10
CA THR A 118 8.74 -10.74 0.26
C THR A 118 9.11 -12.13 -0.24
N PRO A 119 8.67 -13.19 0.46
CA PRO A 119 8.66 -14.54 -0.09
C PRO A 119 7.72 -14.59 -1.29
N GLU A 120 8.19 -15.14 -2.40
CA GLU A 120 7.45 -15.21 -3.67
C GLU A 120 7.54 -16.63 -4.21
N TYR A 121 6.39 -17.25 -4.46
CA TYR A 121 6.28 -18.54 -5.12
C TYR A 121 5.79 -18.33 -6.55
N VAL A 122 6.61 -18.67 -7.54
CA VAL A 122 6.24 -18.60 -8.95
C VAL A 122 6.04 -20.01 -9.47
N GLY A 123 4.83 -20.31 -9.92
CA GLY A 123 4.45 -21.59 -10.50
C GLY A 123 4.58 -21.63 -12.03
N GLY A 124 4.69 -22.84 -12.59
CA GLY A 124 4.67 -23.04 -14.05
C GLY A 124 5.58 -24.18 -14.48
N ASN A 125 6.40 -23.95 -15.52
CA ASN A 125 7.32 -24.98 -16.02
C ASN A 125 8.42 -25.36 -15.02
N VAL A 126 8.78 -24.43 -14.13
CA VAL A 126 9.68 -24.70 -13.01
C VAL A 126 9.17 -23.93 -11.80
N ASP A 127 8.64 -24.65 -10.82
CA ASP A 127 8.21 -24.07 -9.55
C ASP A 127 9.42 -23.55 -8.78
N ARG A 128 9.37 -22.28 -8.35
CA ARG A 128 10.47 -21.64 -7.63
C ARG A 128 9.95 -20.81 -6.48
N LEU A 129 10.62 -20.97 -5.34
CA LEU A 129 10.52 -20.05 -4.22
C LEU A 129 11.65 -19.03 -4.30
N LEU A 130 11.30 -17.76 -4.25
CA LEU A 130 12.19 -16.61 -4.29
C LEU A 130 12.02 -15.80 -3.02
N MET A 131 13.09 -15.09 -2.65
CA MET A 131 13.06 -14.16 -1.54
C MET A 131 13.52 -12.80 -2.02
N ARG A 132 12.65 -11.80 -1.86
CA ARG A 132 12.88 -10.40 -2.22
C ARG A 132 13.05 -9.54 -0.99
N TRP A 133 14.06 -8.69 -1.00
CA TRP A 133 14.29 -7.69 0.05
C TRP A 133 14.30 -6.32 -0.58
N GLY A 134 13.62 -5.36 0.04
CA GLY A 134 13.52 -4.05 -0.57
C GLY A 134 13.05 -2.96 0.36
N VAL A 135 13.06 -1.76 -0.18
CA VAL A 135 12.54 -0.56 0.48
C VAL A 135 11.44 0.00 -0.40
N ARG A 136 10.39 0.51 0.23
CA ARG A 136 9.25 1.10 -0.45
C ARG A 136 8.78 2.36 0.25
N ALA A 137 8.59 3.42 -0.51
CA ALA A 137 7.97 4.65 -0.08
C ALA A 137 6.50 4.68 -0.49
N TYR A 138 5.65 5.19 0.39
CA TYR A 138 4.24 5.44 0.18
C TYR A 138 4.00 6.94 0.20
N PHE A 139 3.24 7.42 -0.78
CA PHE A 139 2.88 8.83 -0.93
C PHE A 139 1.35 8.96 -0.92
N PRO A 140 0.79 9.72 0.04
CA PRO A 140 -0.64 10.01 0.05
C PRO A 140 -0.97 10.95 -1.12
N VAL A 141 -1.88 10.53 -2.00
CA VAL A 141 -2.33 11.39 -3.11
C VAL A 141 -3.61 12.11 -2.74
N LEU A 142 -4.55 11.41 -2.09
CA LEU A 142 -5.87 11.95 -1.76
C LEU A 142 -6.26 11.64 -0.32
N HIS A 143 -6.78 12.65 0.40
CA HIS A 143 -7.24 12.52 1.79
C HIS A 143 -6.22 11.82 2.70
N ARG A 144 -4.97 12.28 2.70
CA ARG A 144 -3.87 11.66 3.46
C ARG A 144 -3.70 10.14 3.18
N GLY A 145 -4.03 9.69 1.98
CA GLY A 145 -3.86 8.31 1.55
C GLY A 145 -5.03 7.37 1.85
N GLU A 146 -6.09 7.86 2.50
CA GLU A 146 -7.26 7.04 2.84
C GLU A 146 -8.02 6.57 1.60
N TYR A 147 -8.14 7.45 0.61
CA TYR A 147 -8.83 7.14 -0.64
C TYR A 147 -7.87 6.68 -1.73
N LEU A 148 -6.70 7.32 -1.84
CA LEU A 148 -5.72 7.02 -2.87
C LEU A 148 -4.31 7.28 -2.36
N ALA A 149 -3.47 6.25 -2.43
CA ALA A 149 -2.04 6.34 -2.19
C ALA A 149 -1.28 5.68 -3.34
N VAL A 150 -0.08 6.17 -3.61
CA VAL A 150 0.85 5.55 -4.56
C VAL A 150 2.08 5.07 -3.81
N SER A 151 2.71 4.01 -4.30
CA SER A 151 3.98 3.55 -3.77
C SER A 151 5.03 3.43 -4.87
N LEU A 152 6.27 3.67 -4.48
CA LEU A 152 7.45 3.41 -5.28
C LEU A 152 8.45 2.66 -4.43
N GLY A 153 9.01 1.59 -4.97
CA GLY A 153 9.95 0.75 -4.25
C GLY A 153 11.06 0.22 -5.14
N THR A 154 12.11 -0.25 -4.48
CA THR A 154 13.17 -1.03 -5.10
C THR A 154 13.38 -2.27 -4.26
N SER A 155 13.51 -3.40 -4.92
CA SER A 155 13.78 -4.68 -4.30
C SER A 155 14.92 -5.41 -5.01
N THR A 156 15.60 -6.28 -4.29
CA THR A 156 16.64 -7.17 -4.81
C THR A 156 16.30 -8.61 -4.45
N PHE A 157 16.64 -9.52 -5.35
CA PHE A 157 16.48 -10.95 -5.15
C PHE A 157 17.58 -11.73 -5.82
N PHE A 158 17.72 -12.97 -5.41
CA PHE A 158 18.64 -13.92 -6.00
C PHE A 158 17.87 -14.93 -6.84
N MET A 159 18.32 -15.12 -8.07
CA MET A 159 17.82 -16.18 -8.95
C MET A 159 19.01 -16.99 -9.45
N GLY A 160 19.13 -18.23 -8.97
CA GLY A 160 20.37 -19.00 -9.11
C GLY A 160 21.53 -18.28 -8.42
N ASN A 161 22.65 -18.10 -9.13
CA ASN A 161 23.84 -17.43 -8.59
C ASN A 161 23.96 -15.95 -9.00
N ARG A 162 22.85 -15.32 -9.45
CA ARG A 162 22.83 -13.93 -9.90
C ARG A 162 21.89 -13.09 -9.04
N ARG A 163 22.34 -11.87 -8.74
CA ARG A 163 21.54 -10.85 -8.06
C ARG A 163 20.78 -10.03 -9.09
N HIS A 164 19.48 -9.89 -8.88
CA HIS A 164 18.59 -9.06 -9.70
C HIS A 164 18.09 -7.87 -8.89
N VAL A 165 17.74 -6.80 -9.59
CA VAL A 165 17.15 -5.59 -9.03
C VAL A 165 15.83 -5.36 -9.73
N SER A 166 14.82 -5.02 -8.95
CA SER A 166 13.49 -4.74 -9.44
C SER A 166 12.96 -3.45 -8.85
N TYR A 167 12.19 -2.75 -9.66
CA TYR A 167 11.51 -1.51 -9.31
C TYR A 167 10.02 -1.79 -9.25
N ASP A 168 9.41 -1.36 -8.15
CA ASP A 168 8.01 -1.60 -7.86
C ASP A 168 7.26 -0.27 -7.88
N ALA A 169 6.10 -0.24 -8.52
CA ALA A 169 5.17 0.88 -8.50
C ALA A 169 3.78 0.35 -8.15
N GLY A 170 3.10 0.99 -7.19
CA GLY A 170 1.79 0.55 -6.74
C GLY A 170 0.80 1.69 -6.59
N VAL A 171 -0.48 1.37 -6.72
CA VAL A 171 -1.60 2.25 -6.45
C VAL A 171 -2.53 1.53 -5.48
N TYR A 172 -2.95 2.22 -4.43
CA TYR A 172 -3.76 1.67 -3.36
C TYR A 172 -4.95 2.55 -3.03
N VAL A 173 -6.05 1.91 -2.65
CA VAL A 173 -7.32 2.53 -2.25
C VAL A 173 -7.82 1.92 -0.95
N LEU A 174 -8.86 2.51 -0.35
CA LEU A 174 -9.50 2.03 0.87
C LEU A 174 -8.49 1.81 2.02
N ASN A 175 -7.76 2.86 2.40
CA ASN A 175 -6.71 2.82 3.42
C ASN A 175 -5.57 1.83 3.13
N GLY A 176 -5.37 1.47 1.86
CA GLY A 176 -4.32 0.53 1.48
C GLY A 176 -4.72 -0.94 1.51
N ILE A 177 -6.01 -1.26 1.75
CA ILE A 177 -6.55 -2.62 1.78
C ILE A 177 -6.47 -3.25 0.39
N LEU A 178 -6.83 -2.49 -0.64
CA LEU A 178 -6.78 -2.94 -2.04
C LEU A 178 -5.70 -2.17 -2.78
N GLY A 179 -4.87 -2.87 -3.54
CA GLY A 179 -3.89 -2.25 -4.40
C GLY A 179 -3.53 -3.06 -5.62
N LEU A 180 -3.13 -2.36 -6.66
CA LEU A 180 -2.48 -2.92 -7.82
C LEU A 180 -1.01 -2.54 -7.76
N GLU A 181 -0.14 -3.51 -8.02
CA GLU A 181 1.30 -3.30 -7.99
C GLU A 181 1.94 -3.92 -9.22
N VAL A 182 2.83 -3.16 -9.85
CA VAL A 182 3.61 -3.61 -11.00
C VAL A 182 5.07 -3.54 -10.63
N SER A 183 5.78 -4.61 -10.96
CA SER A 183 7.18 -4.81 -10.65
C SER A 183 7.92 -5.06 -11.95
N ALA A 184 8.95 -4.27 -12.24
CA ALA A 184 9.78 -4.41 -13.43
C ALA A 184 11.21 -4.77 -13.02
N SER A 185 11.84 -5.71 -13.73
CA SER A 185 13.24 -6.10 -13.50
C SER A 185 14.01 -5.93 -14.82
N PRO A 186 14.60 -4.74 -15.08
CA PRO A 186 15.18 -4.41 -16.38
C PRO A 186 16.50 -5.13 -16.70
N ALA A 187 17.12 -5.84 -15.75
CA ALA A 187 18.37 -6.57 -16.01
C ALA A 187 18.09 -7.90 -16.75
N TYR A 188 18.81 -8.14 -17.87
CA TYR A 188 18.78 -9.25 -18.83
C TYR A 188 18.57 -10.67 -18.25
N GLY A 189 17.40 -10.94 -17.71
CA GLY A 189 16.97 -12.23 -17.16
C GLY A 189 15.56 -12.58 -17.66
N PRO A 190 15.12 -13.83 -17.45
CA PRO A 190 13.87 -14.34 -18.02
C PRO A 190 12.62 -13.62 -17.47
N LEU A 191 12.65 -13.10 -16.24
CA LEU A 191 11.57 -12.31 -15.63
C LEU A 191 11.70 -10.83 -15.96
N ALA A 192 11.01 -10.41 -17.03
CA ALA A 192 11.05 -9.02 -17.52
C ALA A 192 10.02 -8.12 -16.80
N GLY A 193 8.89 -8.66 -16.35
CA GLY A 193 7.87 -7.91 -15.61
C GLY A 193 6.96 -8.83 -14.80
N VAL A 194 6.49 -8.36 -13.66
CA VAL A 194 5.53 -9.05 -12.81
C VAL A 194 4.41 -8.08 -12.48
N ALA A 195 3.17 -8.50 -12.71
CA ALA A 195 1.99 -7.76 -12.28
C ALA A 195 1.37 -8.48 -11.08
N LEU A 196 1.12 -7.74 -10.01
CA LEU A 196 0.62 -8.25 -8.75
C LEU A 196 -0.71 -7.56 -8.42
N LEU A 197 -1.75 -8.35 -8.19
CA LEU A 197 -2.94 -7.87 -7.53
C LEU A 197 -2.74 -8.07 -6.02
N LYS A 198 -2.67 -6.97 -5.28
CA LYS A 198 -2.43 -7.02 -3.85
C LYS A 198 -3.71 -6.76 -3.09
N VAL A 199 -4.20 -7.80 -2.43
CA VAL A 199 -5.28 -7.70 -1.45
C VAL A 199 -4.63 -7.89 -0.08
N ARG A 200 -4.72 -6.87 0.77
CA ARG A 200 -4.14 -6.92 2.11
C ARG A 200 -5.22 -6.76 3.17
N TYR A 201 -5.28 -7.75 4.05
CA TYR A 201 -6.11 -7.73 5.24
C TYR A 201 -5.26 -7.27 6.42
N PHE A 202 -5.79 -6.32 7.19
CA PHE A 202 -5.16 -5.75 8.38
C PHE A 202 -5.93 -6.14 9.63
#